data_AF-A0A067P234-F1
#
_entry.id   AF-A0A067P234-F1
#
_cell.length_a   1.000
_cell.length_b   1.000
_cell.length_c   1.000
_cell.angle_alpha   90.00
_cell.angle_beta   90.00
_cell.angle_gamma   90.00
#
_symmetry.space_group_name_H-M   'P 1'
#
loop_
_entity.id
_entity.type
_entity.pdbx_description
1 polymer ?
#
loop_
_entity_poly.entity_id
_entity_poly.type
_entity_poly.pdbx_seq_one_letter_code
_entity_poly.pdbx_strand_id
1 'polypeptide(L)'
;IEIVWRTSTPEPTRGDGIIWTYVKDVTRYTPLFAKSGTFILQLDNLIQTGLDGVYSTVLHATFHASSPTIPPAPQANTIIPLSTLANDTGNDASVPPGFSINVTLPRNAVEVYAELYASGNGNEEFWYFNVPNQFLSALPAGFALGQGPFREVRLLVDGQVAGVAFPYATIFTGGIVPTAWRPITSYGAIDLPTYFLDLTPFAPILSDGQPHNITLDVASADPDRTTLQNWFVSGLLQVVTDSSSKPTTGRITSYSADSFAEVSNDASIASNRDTVITVKATRNIHIEADVTSGSGKTKHVVFSQNLSYSNVQTYLNNFNIQNVFQTATGAVVSTHNQVQKVVDTFSYPLGINITNITPDGRSFKSVFDHSYDRVLLPAPFILGSTIREHQLADGFFNVAPTGNTGNGTSQNQLSYVDLSGNTYSREVNAALNIITLDKQSGSLAPVQQTSLQKATVSQKEATFGSVRLPGGKRFGV
;
A
#
# COMPACT_ATOMS: atom_id res chain seq x y z
N ILE A 1 6.32 18.32 -5.69
CA ILE A 1 7.14 17.30 -5.03
C ILE A 1 6.21 16.12 -4.80
N GLU A 2 6.64 14.91 -5.17
CA GLU A 2 5.76 13.75 -5.34
C GLU A 2 6.31 12.54 -4.58
N ILE A 3 5.42 11.72 -4.01
CA ILE A 3 5.82 10.44 -3.42
C ILE A 3 5.85 9.37 -4.52
N VAL A 4 7.04 8.82 -4.76
CA VAL A 4 7.23 7.69 -5.69
C VAL A 4 7.31 6.33 -4.98
N TRP A 5 7.54 6.34 -3.66
CA TRP A 5 7.65 5.14 -2.84
C TRP A 5 7.35 5.44 -1.37
N ARG A 6 6.39 4.72 -0.80
CA ARG A 6 6.16 4.61 0.64
C ARG A 6 6.60 3.23 1.13
N THR A 7 7.43 3.20 2.17
CA THR A 7 8.09 1.99 2.66
C THR A 7 8.08 1.95 4.19
N SER A 8 8.16 0.75 4.76
CA SER A 8 8.51 0.52 6.16
C SER A 8 9.90 -0.09 6.25
N THR A 9 10.69 0.29 7.26
CA THR A 9 11.99 -0.34 7.49
C THR A 9 11.80 -1.76 8.04
N PRO A 10 12.68 -2.72 7.73
CA PRO A 10 12.65 -4.01 8.41
C PRO A 10 13.00 -3.87 9.89
N GLU A 11 12.40 -4.73 10.70
CA GLU A 11 12.61 -4.76 12.14
C GLU A 11 14.09 -5.02 12.48
N PRO A 12 14.72 -4.19 13.32
CA PRO A 12 16.14 -4.32 13.62
C PRO A 12 16.46 -5.61 14.41
N THR A 13 17.72 -6.04 14.29
CA THR A 13 18.27 -7.14 15.09
C THR A 13 19.36 -6.60 16.00
N ARG A 14 19.35 -7.04 17.27
CA ARG A 14 20.36 -6.63 18.25
C ARG A 14 21.74 -7.15 17.85
N GLY A 15 22.78 -6.35 18.08
CA GLY A 15 24.17 -6.70 17.75
C GLY A 15 24.58 -6.01 16.45
N ASP A 16 24.93 -6.80 15.43
CA ASP A 16 25.48 -6.30 14.16
C ASP A 16 24.46 -5.57 13.27
N GLY A 17 23.19 -5.50 13.70
CA GLY A 17 22.12 -4.85 12.94
C GLY A 17 21.59 -5.74 11.81
N ILE A 18 21.04 -5.09 10.78
CA ILE A 18 20.50 -5.74 9.58
C ILE A 18 20.90 -4.98 8.33
N ILE A 19 20.95 -5.69 7.21
CA ILE A 19 21.12 -5.11 5.88
C ILE A 19 19.94 -5.60 5.04
N TRP A 20 19.31 -4.68 4.32
CA TRP A 20 18.27 -5.02 3.36
C TRP A 20 18.46 -4.23 2.08
N THR A 21 17.91 -4.75 1.00
CA THR A 21 17.90 -4.12 -0.31
C THR A 21 16.55 -4.38 -0.93
N TYR A 22 16.00 -3.35 -1.58
CA TYR A 22 14.75 -3.46 -2.29
C TYR A 22 14.83 -2.68 -3.59
N VAL A 23 14.14 -3.18 -4.61
CA VAL A 23 14.10 -2.59 -5.95
C VAL A 23 12.64 -2.33 -6.29
N LYS A 24 12.32 -1.10 -6.67
CA LYS A 24 10.98 -0.70 -7.09
C LYS A 24 11.03 -0.15 -8.51
N ASP A 25 10.13 -0.64 -9.36
CA ASP A 25 9.91 -0.04 -10.67
C ASP A 25 9.15 1.28 -10.51
N VAL A 26 9.82 2.37 -10.92
CA VAL A 26 9.31 3.74 -10.89
C VAL A 26 9.15 4.34 -12.29
N THR A 27 9.13 3.51 -13.34
CA THR A 27 9.07 3.93 -14.75
C THR A 27 7.88 4.84 -15.05
N ARG A 28 6.73 4.60 -14.42
CA ARG A 28 5.54 5.46 -14.54
C ARG A 28 5.77 6.92 -14.13
N TYR A 29 6.79 7.17 -13.30
CA TYR A 29 7.18 8.50 -12.83
C TYR A 29 8.28 9.15 -13.68
N THR A 30 8.63 8.58 -14.84
CA THR A 30 9.64 9.12 -15.77
C THR A 30 9.51 10.64 -16.01
N PRO A 31 8.31 11.22 -16.17
CA PRO A 31 8.17 12.68 -16.33
C PRO A 31 8.78 13.51 -15.19
N LEU A 32 8.83 12.99 -13.96
CA LEU A 32 9.44 13.66 -12.81
C LEU A 32 10.96 13.58 -12.86
N PHE A 33 11.51 12.45 -13.31
CA PHE A 33 12.96 12.24 -13.43
C PHE A 33 13.56 12.86 -14.69
N ALA A 34 12.74 13.28 -15.67
CA ALA A 34 13.17 13.91 -16.91
C ALA A 34 13.68 15.35 -16.73
N LYS A 35 13.54 15.93 -15.52
CA LYS A 35 13.97 17.30 -15.19
C LYS A 35 14.82 17.30 -13.93
N SER A 36 15.72 18.26 -13.81
CA SER A 36 16.44 18.49 -12.55
C SER A 36 15.45 18.79 -11.43
N GLY A 37 15.64 18.17 -10.27
CA GLY A 37 14.79 18.35 -9.11
C GLY A 37 15.47 17.86 -7.83
N THR A 38 14.82 18.13 -6.70
CA THR A 38 15.25 17.63 -5.40
C THR A 38 14.67 16.24 -5.17
N PHE A 39 15.54 15.28 -4.84
CA PHE A 39 15.13 13.97 -4.38
C PHE A 39 15.23 13.92 -2.85
N ILE A 40 14.16 13.51 -2.17
CA ILE A 40 14.10 13.41 -0.71
C ILE A 40 13.95 11.94 -0.34
N LEU A 41 14.87 11.44 0.48
CA LEU A 41 14.71 10.17 1.20
C LEU A 41 14.46 10.51 2.67
N GLN A 42 13.30 10.14 3.19
CA GLN A 42 12.97 10.26 4.60
C GLN A 42 12.79 8.87 5.20
N LEU A 43 13.55 8.59 6.25
CA LEU A 43 13.42 7.42 7.11
C LEU A 43 13.41 7.91 8.55
N ASP A 44 12.22 8.03 9.12
CA ASP A 44 12.08 8.51 10.49
C ASP A 44 12.62 7.46 11.46
N ASN A 45 13.50 7.89 12.37
CA ASN A 45 14.19 7.01 13.30
C ASN A 45 13.98 7.49 14.73
N LEU A 46 13.57 6.57 15.59
CA LEU A 46 13.43 6.81 17.02
C LEU A 46 14.65 6.27 17.76
N ILE A 47 15.57 7.17 18.15
CA ILE A 47 16.74 6.81 18.94
C ILE A 47 16.47 7.02 20.43
N GLN A 48 16.44 5.92 21.19
CA GLN A 48 16.22 5.93 22.64
C GLN A 48 16.86 4.70 23.31
N THR A 49 16.77 4.59 24.63
CA THR A 49 17.28 3.42 25.37
C THR A 49 16.66 2.12 24.82
N GLY A 50 17.51 1.22 24.30
CA GLY A 50 17.10 -0.04 23.67
C GLY A 50 16.84 0.02 22.17
N LEU A 51 16.83 1.23 21.58
CA LEU A 51 16.72 1.49 20.13
C LEU A 51 17.82 2.49 19.72
N ASP A 52 19.03 1.98 19.48
CA ASP A 52 20.24 2.78 19.21
C ASP A 52 20.78 2.58 17.78
N GLY A 53 20.05 1.86 16.92
CA GLY A 53 20.43 1.62 15.53
C GLY A 53 20.36 2.88 14.68
N VAL A 54 21.46 3.18 13.97
CA VAL A 54 21.55 4.33 13.04
C VAL A 54 21.54 3.83 11.60
N TYR A 55 20.69 4.43 10.77
CA TYR A 55 20.61 4.07 9.35
C TYR A 55 21.84 4.53 8.56
N SER A 56 22.32 3.64 7.69
CA SER A 56 23.26 3.98 6.61
C SER A 56 22.62 3.58 5.29
N THR A 57 22.34 4.56 4.44
CA THR A 57 21.55 4.35 3.23
C THR A 57 22.33 4.72 1.98
N VAL A 58 22.10 3.96 0.92
CA VAL A 58 22.55 4.27 -0.43
C VAL A 58 21.37 4.07 -1.37
N LEU A 59 21.12 5.05 -2.23
CA LEU A 59 20.07 4.97 -3.23
C LEU A 59 20.67 5.03 -4.63
N HIS A 60 20.20 4.14 -5.49
CA HIS A 60 20.55 4.10 -6.90
C HIS A 60 19.29 4.22 -7.75
N ALA A 61 19.36 4.97 -8.83
CA ALA A 61 18.37 4.97 -9.90
C ALA A 61 19.02 4.42 -11.16
N THR A 62 18.39 3.43 -11.80
CA THR A 62 18.85 2.82 -13.05
C THR A 62 17.89 3.22 -14.16
N PHE A 63 18.41 3.81 -15.23
CA PHE A 63 17.64 4.21 -16.41
C PHE A 63 17.97 3.29 -17.58
N HIS A 64 16.95 2.73 -18.20
CA HIS A 64 17.09 1.91 -19.40
C HIS A 64 16.78 2.74 -20.64
N ALA A 65 17.73 2.82 -21.58
CA ALA A 65 17.54 3.57 -22.82
C ALA A 65 16.54 2.87 -23.74
N SER A 66 15.64 3.64 -24.35
CA SER A 66 14.77 3.15 -25.42
C SER A 66 15.53 3.00 -26.74
N SER A 67 14.98 2.20 -27.64
CA SER A 67 15.48 1.96 -28.99
C SER A 67 14.31 1.72 -29.95
N PRO A 68 14.52 1.72 -31.28
CA PRO A 68 13.46 1.36 -32.22
C PRO A 68 12.87 -0.04 -31.98
N THR A 69 13.65 -0.96 -31.41
CA THR A 69 13.22 -2.32 -31.05
C THR A 69 12.58 -2.41 -29.66
N ILE A 70 12.88 -1.47 -28.77
CA ILE A 70 12.33 -1.36 -27.41
C ILE A 70 11.86 0.08 -27.23
N PRO A 71 10.64 0.42 -27.66
CA PRO A 71 10.15 1.79 -27.61
C PRO A 71 10.10 2.30 -26.16
N PRO A 72 10.11 3.63 -25.95
CA PRO A 72 9.95 4.19 -24.61
C PRO A 72 8.63 3.72 -23.99
N ALA A 73 8.65 3.50 -22.67
CA ALA A 73 7.44 3.22 -21.92
C ALA A 73 6.41 4.35 -22.12
N PRO A 74 5.11 4.05 -22.18
CA PRO A 74 4.09 5.09 -22.18
C PRO A 74 4.22 5.95 -20.93
N GLN A 75 4.01 7.26 -21.08
CA GLN A 75 4.12 8.21 -19.99
C GLN A 75 3.02 9.25 -20.05
N ALA A 76 2.63 9.77 -18.89
CA ALA A 76 1.77 10.93 -18.81
C ALA A 76 2.49 12.16 -19.37
N ASN A 77 1.73 13.14 -19.86
CA ASN A 77 2.30 14.44 -20.26
C ASN A 77 2.66 15.28 -19.03
N THR A 78 1.85 15.16 -17.97
CA THR A 78 2.03 15.87 -16.70
C THR A 78 1.66 14.95 -15.54
N ILE A 79 2.41 15.05 -14.44
CA ILE A 79 2.04 14.45 -13.16
C ILE A 79 1.74 15.58 -12.18
N ILE A 80 0.56 15.55 -11.58
CA ILE A 80 0.10 16.55 -10.60
C ILE A 80 0.06 15.89 -9.22
N PRO A 81 0.87 16.33 -8.26
CA PRO A 81 0.85 15.78 -6.90
C PRO A 81 -0.44 16.12 -6.14
N LEU A 82 -0.94 15.13 -5.41
CA LEU A 82 -1.98 15.25 -4.39
C LEU A 82 -1.34 15.00 -3.01
N SER A 83 -0.54 15.96 -2.58
CA SER A 83 0.28 15.88 -1.36
C SER A 83 0.41 17.24 -0.68
N THR A 84 1.07 17.30 0.48
CA THR A 84 1.31 18.54 1.23
C THR A 84 2.21 19.55 0.51
N LEU A 85 2.89 19.13 -0.57
CA LEU A 85 3.84 19.93 -1.36
C LEU A 85 5.02 20.50 -0.57
N ALA A 86 5.32 19.94 0.60
CA ALA A 86 6.48 20.32 1.40
C ALA A 86 7.79 19.97 0.66
N ASN A 87 8.83 20.79 0.84
CA ASN A 87 10.09 20.66 0.09
C ASN A 87 11.29 20.16 0.90
N ASP A 88 11.05 19.80 2.16
CA ASP A 88 12.04 19.43 3.15
C ASP A 88 11.64 18.18 3.97
N THR A 89 10.46 17.61 3.71
CA THR A 89 9.91 16.46 4.44
C THR A 89 9.04 15.57 3.52
N GLY A 90 8.58 14.46 4.09
CA GLY A 90 7.63 13.53 3.52
C GLY A 90 6.37 14.25 3.06
N ASN A 91 5.93 13.94 1.84
CA ASN A 91 4.82 14.59 1.17
C ASN A 91 3.52 13.79 1.35
N ASP A 92 3.22 13.38 2.58
CA ASP A 92 1.97 12.75 2.95
C ASP A 92 1.18 13.65 3.90
N ALA A 93 -0.15 13.50 3.87
CA ALA A 93 -1.07 14.21 4.73
C ALA A 93 -1.62 13.25 5.78
N SER A 94 -1.70 13.73 7.03
CA SER A 94 -2.34 13.01 8.12
C SER A 94 -3.83 13.33 8.17
N VAL A 95 -4.69 12.32 8.08
CA VAL A 95 -6.16 12.43 8.19
C VAL A 95 -6.67 11.57 9.34
N PRO A 96 -7.72 11.97 10.09
CA PRO A 96 -8.63 13.10 9.88
C PRO A 96 -8.08 14.45 10.40
N PRO A 97 -8.67 15.61 10.00
CA PRO A 97 -9.75 15.78 9.01
C PRO A 97 -9.28 15.43 7.59
N GLY A 98 -10.21 15.36 6.62
CA GLY A 98 -9.86 15.11 5.22
C GLY A 98 -8.84 16.13 4.69
N PHE A 99 -7.93 15.67 3.83
CA PHE A 99 -6.90 16.48 3.20
C PHE A 99 -7.40 17.01 1.85
N SER A 100 -7.47 18.33 1.70
CA SER A 100 -7.92 18.97 0.46
C SER A 100 -6.83 19.83 -0.17
N ILE A 101 -6.71 19.78 -1.49
CA ILE A 101 -5.79 20.59 -2.28
C ILE A 101 -6.47 21.11 -3.55
N ASN A 102 -6.18 22.35 -3.92
CA ASN A 102 -6.65 22.90 -5.19
C ASN A 102 -5.64 22.60 -6.30
N VAL A 103 -6.10 21.98 -7.38
CA VAL A 103 -5.27 21.64 -8.54
C VAL A 103 -5.84 22.28 -9.82
N THR A 104 -4.96 22.69 -10.73
CA THR A 104 -5.36 23.16 -12.05
C THR A 104 -4.75 22.25 -13.10
N LEU A 105 -5.60 21.57 -13.87
CA LEU A 105 -5.16 20.70 -14.96
C LEU A 105 -4.89 21.51 -16.23
N PRO A 106 -4.04 21.00 -17.15
CA PRO A 106 -3.99 21.51 -18.51
C PRO A 106 -5.39 21.51 -19.14
N ARG A 107 -5.76 22.62 -19.80
CA ARG A 107 -7.09 22.76 -20.42
C ARG A 107 -7.38 21.72 -21.50
N ASN A 108 -6.36 21.11 -22.07
CA ASN A 108 -6.46 20.05 -23.06
C ASN A 108 -6.26 18.64 -22.48
N ALA A 109 -6.47 18.43 -21.17
CA ALA A 109 -6.40 17.11 -20.55
C ALA A 109 -7.53 16.19 -21.06
N VAL A 110 -7.20 15.00 -21.55
CA VAL A 110 -8.13 14.04 -22.18
C VAL A 110 -8.19 12.68 -21.50
N GLU A 111 -7.23 12.38 -20.63
CA GLU A 111 -7.24 11.23 -19.71
C GLU A 111 -6.60 11.67 -18.39
N VAL A 112 -7.18 11.25 -17.27
CA VAL A 112 -6.70 11.58 -15.92
C VAL A 112 -6.78 10.34 -15.07
N TYR A 113 -5.64 9.83 -14.62
CA TYR A 113 -5.58 8.63 -13.79
C TYR A 113 -5.01 8.97 -12.42
N ALA A 114 -5.68 8.56 -11.35
CA ALA A 114 -5.19 8.76 -10.00
C ALA A 114 -4.48 7.51 -9.48
N GLU A 115 -3.37 7.71 -8.76
CA GLU A 115 -2.75 6.70 -7.90
C GLU A 115 -2.80 7.20 -6.46
N LEU A 116 -3.30 6.37 -5.55
CA LEU A 116 -3.48 6.69 -4.14
C LEU A 116 -2.55 5.85 -3.26
N TYR A 117 -1.98 6.49 -2.26
CA TYR A 117 -1.20 5.89 -1.18
C TYR A 117 -1.94 6.10 0.13
N ALA A 118 -2.18 5.02 0.87
CA ALA A 118 -2.83 5.10 2.18
C ALA A 118 -2.27 4.05 3.15
N SER A 119 -1.95 4.47 4.36
CA SER A 119 -1.54 3.58 5.45
C SER A 119 -2.02 4.09 6.80
N GLY A 120 -2.51 3.19 7.64
CA GLY A 120 -2.85 3.48 9.03
C GLY A 120 -1.60 3.56 9.91
N ASN A 121 -1.59 4.46 10.89
CA ASN A 121 -0.45 4.67 11.80
C ASN A 121 -0.94 4.92 13.23
N GLY A 122 -0.04 4.75 14.20
CA GLY A 122 -0.38 4.93 15.61
C GLY A 122 -1.54 4.00 15.99
N ASN A 123 -2.63 4.54 16.55
CA ASN A 123 -3.83 3.76 16.87
C ASN A 123 -4.54 3.13 15.67
N GLU A 124 -4.13 3.47 14.45
CA GLU A 124 -4.62 2.89 13.20
C GLU A 124 -3.63 1.90 12.57
N GLU A 125 -2.49 1.60 13.20
CA GLU A 125 -1.50 0.64 12.67
C GLU A 125 -2.10 -0.79 12.57
N PHE A 126 -2.91 -1.15 13.55
CA PHE A 126 -3.54 -2.47 13.68
C PHE A 126 -5.07 -2.41 13.51
N TRP A 127 -5.56 -1.47 12.70
CA TRP A 127 -6.97 -1.14 12.52
C TRP A 127 -7.89 -2.35 12.27
N TYR A 128 -7.39 -3.42 11.67
CA TYR A 128 -8.13 -4.66 11.41
C TYR A 128 -8.55 -5.44 12.69
N PHE A 129 -8.02 -5.08 13.86
CA PHE A 129 -8.47 -5.54 15.19
C PHE A 129 -9.47 -4.60 15.86
N ASN A 130 -9.70 -3.41 15.32
CA ASN A 130 -10.60 -2.46 15.94
C ASN A 130 -12.05 -2.97 15.88
N VAL A 131 -12.86 -2.55 16.85
CA VAL A 131 -14.26 -2.98 16.99
C VAL A 131 -15.20 -1.77 16.91
N PRO A 132 -16.42 -1.94 16.36
CA PRO A 132 -17.40 -0.85 16.33
C PRO A 132 -17.64 -0.30 17.73
N ASN A 133 -17.74 1.03 17.84
CA ASN A 133 -17.84 1.71 19.13
C ASN A 133 -18.98 1.16 20.01
N GLN A 134 -20.10 0.80 19.38
CA GLN A 134 -21.28 0.23 20.06
C GLN A 134 -21.04 -1.13 20.74
N PHE A 135 -19.97 -1.85 20.39
CA PHE A 135 -19.64 -3.17 20.93
C PHE A 135 -18.43 -3.17 21.87
N LEU A 136 -17.75 -2.03 22.05
CA LEU A 136 -16.58 -1.93 22.94
C LEU A 136 -16.89 -2.36 24.38
N SER A 137 -18.07 -2.01 24.89
CA SER A 137 -18.50 -2.34 26.25
C SER A 137 -18.72 -3.84 26.50
N ALA A 138 -18.80 -4.65 25.45
CA ALA A 138 -18.86 -6.11 25.56
C ALA A 138 -17.50 -6.73 25.91
N LEU A 139 -16.41 -6.01 25.63
CA LEU A 139 -15.04 -6.46 25.85
C LEU A 139 -14.46 -5.88 27.16
N PRO A 140 -13.40 -6.49 27.73
CA PRO A 140 -12.67 -5.89 28.84
C PRO A 140 -12.14 -4.50 28.49
N ALA A 141 -12.07 -3.61 29.47
CA ALA A 141 -11.57 -2.26 29.26
C ALA A 141 -10.13 -2.27 28.71
N GLY A 142 -9.89 -1.52 27.63
CA GLY A 142 -8.58 -1.43 26.97
C GLY A 142 -8.20 -2.65 26.12
N PHE A 143 -9.09 -3.62 25.94
CA PHE A 143 -8.80 -4.83 25.16
C PHE A 143 -8.71 -4.58 23.65
N ALA A 144 -9.54 -3.69 23.12
CA ALA A 144 -9.54 -3.31 21.72
C ALA A 144 -9.86 -1.82 21.55
N LEU A 145 -9.49 -1.26 20.40
CA LEU A 145 -9.79 0.13 20.04
C LEU A 145 -11.11 0.23 19.26
N GLY A 146 -11.70 1.43 19.28
CA GLY A 146 -12.96 1.75 18.60
C GLY A 146 -12.83 1.99 17.09
N GLN A 147 -13.89 2.55 16.50
CA GLN A 147 -14.01 2.91 15.09
C GLN A 147 -14.09 1.73 14.10
N GLY A 148 -14.26 0.51 14.59
CA GLY A 148 -14.43 -0.69 13.77
C GLY A 148 -13.24 -1.03 12.89
N PRO A 149 -13.26 -2.21 12.23
CA PRO A 149 -12.14 -2.70 11.46
C PRO A 149 -12.21 -2.33 9.98
N PHE A 150 -13.18 -1.54 9.51
CA PHE A 150 -13.32 -1.20 8.08
C PHE A 150 -12.76 0.19 7.77
N ARG A 151 -12.07 0.34 6.63
CA ARG A 151 -11.53 1.62 6.15
C ARG A 151 -11.83 1.79 4.66
N GLU A 152 -12.42 2.92 4.30
CA GLU A 152 -12.67 3.34 2.91
C GLU A 152 -11.80 4.57 2.61
N VAL A 153 -10.78 4.41 1.77
CA VAL A 153 -9.96 5.54 1.30
C VAL A 153 -10.69 6.19 0.14
N ARG A 154 -11.06 7.47 0.25
CA ARG A 154 -11.88 8.15 -0.77
C ARG A 154 -11.09 9.25 -1.47
N LEU A 155 -11.38 9.40 -2.77
CA LEU A 155 -10.94 10.53 -3.58
C LEU A 155 -12.18 11.28 -4.08
N LEU A 156 -12.24 12.57 -3.76
CA LEU A 156 -13.34 13.45 -4.13
C LEU A 156 -12.83 14.56 -5.07
N VAL A 157 -13.65 14.89 -6.07
CA VAL A 157 -13.49 16.03 -6.99
C VAL A 157 -14.62 17.01 -6.71
N ASP A 158 -14.28 18.21 -6.25
CA ASP A 158 -15.24 19.26 -5.87
C ASP A 158 -16.36 18.76 -4.93
N GLY A 159 -15.99 17.89 -3.99
CA GLY A 159 -16.91 17.28 -3.02
C GLY A 159 -17.72 16.08 -3.56
N GLN A 160 -17.56 15.69 -4.82
CA GLN A 160 -18.19 14.50 -5.40
C GLN A 160 -17.22 13.32 -5.37
N VAL A 161 -17.69 12.13 -5.00
CA VAL A 161 -16.85 10.93 -4.97
C VAL A 161 -16.47 10.53 -6.39
N ALA A 162 -15.18 10.54 -6.69
CA ALA A 162 -14.63 10.12 -7.98
C ALA A 162 -14.21 8.64 -7.98
N GLY A 163 -13.91 8.09 -6.80
CA GLY A 163 -13.61 6.68 -6.60
C GLY A 163 -13.06 6.42 -5.21
N VAL A 164 -12.96 5.14 -4.83
CA VAL A 164 -12.49 4.73 -3.50
C VAL A 164 -11.56 3.52 -3.57
N ALA A 165 -10.89 3.20 -2.46
CA ALA A 165 -10.14 1.97 -2.29
C ALA A 165 -10.43 1.31 -0.95
N PHE A 166 -10.53 -0.02 -0.95
CA PHE A 166 -10.49 -0.84 0.26
C PHE A 166 -9.05 -1.31 0.46
N PRO A 167 -8.34 -0.80 1.47
CA PRO A 167 -6.91 -1.00 1.56
C PRO A 167 -6.54 -2.42 1.98
N TYR A 168 -5.41 -2.91 1.46
CA TYR A 168 -4.77 -4.12 1.95
C TYR A 168 -4.29 -3.93 3.39
N ALA A 169 -4.56 -4.90 4.26
CA ALA A 169 -4.13 -4.87 5.66
C ALA A 169 -2.65 -5.25 5.76
N THR A 170 -1.79 -4.23 5.70
CA THR A 170 -0.34 -4.41 5.83
C THR A 170 0.02 -4.67 7.28
N ILE A 171 0.74 -5.77 7.55
CA ILE A 171 1.35 -6.02 8.86
C ILE A 171 2.77 -5.46 8.81
N PHE A 172 3.04 -4.39 9.56
CA PHE A 172 4.38 -3.81 9.60
C PHE A 172 5.40 -4.73 10.26
N THR A 173 6.67 -4.50 10.00
CA THR A 173 7.76 -5.46 10.25
C THR A 173 7.99 -5.77 11.73
N GLY A 174 7.60 -4.86 12.63
CA GLY A 174 7.56 -5.06 14.09
C GLY A 174 6.19 -5.48 14.65
N GLY A 175 5.18 -5.70 13.80
CA GLY A 175 3.80 -5.92 14.23
C GLY A 175 3.56 -7.29 14.85
N ILE A 176 2.87 -7.32 16.00
CA ILE A 176 2.32 -8.52 16.68
C ILE A 176 3.40 -9.53 17.12
N VAL A 177 4.06 -10.23 16.19
CA VAL A 177 5.22 -11.10 16.45
C VAL A 177 6.38 -10.68 15.53
N PRO A 178 7.26 -9.76 15.97
CA PRO A 178 8.37 -9.22 15.15
C PRO A 178 9.32 -10.28 14.55
N THR A 179 9.39 -11.47 15.15
CA THR A 179 10.26 -12.57 14.67
C THR A 179 9.60 -13.41 13.57
N ALA A 180 8.28 -13.29 13.37
CA ALA A 180 7.57 -13.91 12.25
C ALA A 180 7.89 -13.20 10.91
N TRP A 181 8.29 -11.93 10.97
CA TRP A 181 8.58 -11.08 9.80
C TRP A 181 10.07 -10.99 9.47
N ARG A 182 10.87 -11.95 9.96
CA ARG A 182 12.33 -11.98 9.79
C ARG A 182 12.81 -13.35 9.31
N PRO A 183 13.68 -13.41 8.28
CA PRO A 183 14.11 -12.32 7.40
C PRO A 183 13.12 -12.05 6.24
N ILE A 184 11.96 -12.73 6.21
CA ILE A 184 10.89 -12.51 5.23
C ILE A 184 9.86 -11.58 5.86
N THR A 185 9.78 -10.34 5.40
CA THR A 185 8.78 -9.39 5.90
C THR A 185 7.37 -9.80 5.47
N SER A 186 6.34 -9.34 6.18
CA SER A 186 4.97 -9.45 5.67
C SER A 186 4.87 -8.77 4.30
N TYR A 187 4.16 -9.40 3.37
CA TYR A 187 3.94 -8.83 2.05
C TYR A 187 3.30 -7.43 2.15
N GLY A 188 3.77 -6.50 1.32
CA GLY A 188 3.32 -5.10 1.31
C GLY A 188 3.99 -4.18 2.35
N ALA A 189 4.81 -4.69 3.28
CA ALA A 189 5.46 -3.83 4.28
C ALA A 189 6.59 -2.95 3.71
N ILE A 190 7.38 -3.47 2.75
CA ILE A 190 8.51 -2.74 2.17
C ILE A 190 8.10 -1.90 0.94
N ASP A 191 7.13 -2.36 0.16
CA ASP A 191 6.49 -1.58 -0.89
C ASP A 191 4.99 -1.55 -0.61
N LEU A 192 4.54 -0.46 0.01
CA LEU A 192 3.14 -0.34 0.42
C LEU A 192 2.22 -0.35 -0.81
N PRO A 193 1.09 -1.08 -0.74
CA PRO A 193 0.13 -1.12 -1.84
C PRO A 193 -0.41 0.26 -2.23
N THR A 194 -0.53 0.49 -3.54
CA THR A 194 -1.19 1.66 -4.12
C THR A 194 -2.46 1.29 -4.88
N TYR A 195 -3.37 2.26 -5.02
CA TYR A 195 -4.71 2.05 -5.59
C TYR A 195 -4.95 2.99 -6.76
N PHE A 196 -5.55 2.48 -7.84
CA PHE A 196 -5.66 3.20 -9.11
C PHE A 196 -7.11 3.49 -9.47
N LEU A 197 -7.38 4.74 -9.86
CA LEU A 197 -8.71 5.21 -10.26
C LEU A 197 -8.64 5.94 -11.61
N ASP A 198 -9.72 5.89 -12.38
CA ASP A 198 -9.85 6.66 -13.62
C ASP A 198 -10.75 7.87 -13.41
N LEU A 199 -10.13 9.06 -13.38
CA LEU A 199 -10.81 10.35 -13.24
C LEU A 199 -11.15 10.97 -14.59
N THR A 200 -10.90 10.27 -15.70
CA THR A 200 -11.24 10.76 -17.04
C THR A 200 -12.71 11.16 -17.18
N PRO A 201 -13.72 10.55 -16.50
CA PRO A 201 -15.08 11.07 -16.53
C PRO A 201 -15.22 12.54 -16.09
N PHE A 202 -14.33 13.02 -15.22
CA PHE A 202 -14.28 14.40 -14.74
C PHE A 202 -13.41 15.32 -15.61
N ALA A 203 -12.70 14.80 -16.62
CA ALA A 203 -11.80 15.60 -17.45
C ALA A 203 -12.46 16.84 -18.08
N PRO A 204 -13.72 16.82 -18.58
CA PRO A 204 -14.39 18.01 -19.10
C PRO A 204 -14.60 19.11 -18.06
N ILE A 205 -14.76 18.74 -16.78
CA ILE A 205 -14.95 19.65 -15.66
C ILE A 205 -13.59 20.21 -15.25
N LEU A 206 -12.62 19.33 -15.02
CA LEU A 206 -11.27 19.67 -14.53
C LEU A 206 -10.42 20.49 -15.52
N SER A 207 -10.83 20.55 -16.79
CA SER A 207 -10.07 21.18 -17.89
C SER A 207 -10.54 22.60 -18.25
N ASP A 208 -11.35 23.24 -17.41
CA ASP A 208 -11.88 24.59 -17.68
C ASP A 208 -10.81 25.70 -17.53
N GLY A 209 -9.70 25.40 -16.85
CA GLY A 209 -8.59 26.31 -16.57
C GLY A 209 -8.67 26.97 -15.19
N GLN A 210 -9.62 26.58 -14.35
CA GLN A 210 -9.76 27.01 -12.96
C GLN A 210 -9.14 25.99 -11.99
N PRO A 211 -8.85 26.39 -10.74
CA PRO A 211 -8.51 25.45 -9.68
C PRO A 211 -9.74 24.64 -9.24
N HIS A 212 -9.59 23.33 -9.14
CA HIS A 212 -10.59 22.39 -8.61
C HIS A 212 -10.10 21.78 -7.30
N ASN A 213 -11.04 21.53 -6.39
CA ASN A 213 -10.73 20.95 -5.10
C ASN A 213 -10.67 19.43 -5.19
N ILE A 214 -9.53 18.86 -4.83
CA ILE A 214 -9.35 17.41 -4.71
C ILE A 214 -9.19 17.09 -3.23
N THR A 215 -10.01 16.17 -2.72
CA THR A 215 -9.97 15.75 -1.31
C THR A 215 -9.66 14.26 -1.20
N LEU A 216 -8.73 13.94 -0.29
CA LEU A 216 -8.40 12.59 0.18
C LEU A 216 -8.85 12.44 1.63
N ASP A 217 -9.60 11.39 1.94
CA ASP A 217 -9.90 11.04 3.33
C ASP A 217 -10.04 9.53 3.52
N VAL A 218 -10.22 9.12 4.78
CA VAL A 218 -10.43 7.73 5.17
C VAL A 218 -11.65 7.66 6.10
N ALA A 219 -12.65 6.89 5.70
CA ALA A 219 -13.89 6.69 6.44
C ALA A 219 -13.96 5.31 7.09
N SER A 220 -14.64 5.21 8.23
CA SER A 220 -14.90 3.94 8.93
C SER A 220 -16.32 3.40 8.72
N ALA A 221 -16.59 2.23 9.30
CA ALA A 221 -17.93 1.63 9.36
C ALA A 221 -18.76 2.09 10.57
N ASP A 222 -18.21 2.93 11.46
CA ASP A 222 -18.99 3.51 12.55
C ASP A 222 -19.85 4.69 12.04
N PRO A 223 -20.97 5.03 12.72
CA PRO A 223 -21.90 6.05 12.23
C PRO A 223 -21.29 7.44 11.98
N ASP A 224 -20.28 7.82 12.76
CA ASP A 224 -19.57 9.09 12.62
C ASP A 224 -18.58 9.12 11.44
N ARG A 225 -18.29 7.95 10.85
CA ARG A 225 -17.36 7.74 9.73
C ARG A 225 -15.92 8.16 10.02
N THR A 226 -15.57 8.38 11.29
CA THR A 226 -14.24 8.84 11.69
C THR A 226 -13.29 7.65 11.89
N THR A 227 -12.00 7.95 11.86
CA THR A 227 -10.95 7.02 12.28
C THR A 227 -10.33 7.53 13.58
N LEU A 228 -9.41 6.76 14.16
CA LEU A 228 -8.69 7.13 15.36
C LEU A 228 -7.58 8.14 15.02
N GLN A 229 -6.35 7.86 15.45
CA GLN A 229 -5.27 8.84 15.47
C GLN A 229 -4.94 9.40 14.08
N ASN A 230 -4.47 8.57 13.15
CA ASN A 230 -4.23 9.02 11.79
C ASN A 230 -4.03 7.90 10.76
N TRP A 231 -4.40 8.24 9.53
CA TRP A 231 -3.94 7.63 8.30
C TRP A 231 -3.06 8.61 7.55
N PHE A 232 -1.93 8.14 7.00
CA PHE A 232 -1.14 8.91 6.04
C PHE A 232 -1.69 8.68 4.64
N VAL A 233 -2.12 9.74 3.98
CA VAL A 233 -2.65 9.72 2.61
C VAL A 233 -1.81 10.61 1.70
N SER A 234 -1.62 10.17 0.46
CA SER A 234 -1.16 11.01 -0.64
C SER A 234 -1.65 10.40 -1.94
N GLY A 235 -1.47 11.12 -3.03
CA GLY A 235 -1.70 10.56 -4.35
C GLY A 235 -1.12 11.46 -5.43
N LEU A 236 -1.45 11.12 -6.66
CA LEU A 236 -1.04 11.87 -7.84
C LEU A 236 -2.03 11.67 -8.98
N LEU A 237 -2.07 12.64 -9.89
CA LEU A 237 -2.81 12.57 -11.13
C LEU A 237 -1.83 12.47 -12.31
N GLN A 238 -1.92 11.38 -13.06
CA GLN A 238 -1.24 11.20 -14.33
C GLN A 238 -2.15 11.68 -15.46
N VAL A 239 -1.76 12.79 -16.10
CA VAL A 239 -2.58 13.51 -17.08
C VAL A 239 -2.04 13.31 -18.50
N VAL A 240 -2.91 12.84 -19.40
CA VAL A 240 -2.66 12.81 -20.85
C VAL A 240 -3.36 14.00 -21.50
N THR A 241 -2.69 14.70 -22.39
CA THR A 241 -3.20 15.89 -23.07
C THR A 241 -3.39 15.65 -24.57
N ASP A 242 -4.40 16.29 -25.17
CA ASP A 242 -4.53 16.34 -26.62
C ASP A 242 -3.39 17.14 -27.27
N SER A 243 -3.02 16.78 -28.49
CA SER A 243 -2.11 17.57 -29.35
C SER A 243 -2.58 19.01 -29.62
N SER A 244 -3.90 19.24 -29.63
CA SER A 244 -4.56 20.53 -29.73
C SER A 244 -4.53 21.24 -28.38
N SER A 245 -4.28 22.54 -28.40
CA SER A 245 -4.36 23.39 -27.19
C SER A 245 -5.79 23.82 -26.85
N LYS A 246 -6.78 23.45 -27.68
CA LYS A 246 -8.18 23.76 -27.41
C LYS A 246 -8.66 22.99 -26.18
N PRO A 247 -9.57 23.58 -25.37
CA PRO A 247 -10.06 22.92 -24.17
C PRO A 247 -10.75 21.58 -24.46
N THR A 248 -10.57 20.62 -23.58
CA THR A 248 -11.41 19.43 -23.51
C THR A 248 -12.80 19.84 -23.01
N THR A 249 -13.83 19.36 -23.69
CA THR A 249 -15.24 19.62 -23.36
C THR A 249 -15.98 18.29 -23.21
N GLY A 250 -17.28 18.34 -22.92
CA GLY A 250 -18.09 17.15 -22.67
C GLY A 250 -18.90 17.27 -21.41
N ARG A 251 -19.40 16.14 -20.90
CA ARG A 251 -20.18 16.07 -19.67
C ARG A 251 -20.21 14.65 -19.11
N ILE A 252 -20.42 14.56 -17.81
CA ILE A 252 -20.87 13.33 -17.15
C ILE A 252 -22.31 13.07 -17.60
N THR A 253 -22.59 11.86 -18.09
CA THR A 253 -23.90 11.43 -18.60
C THR A 253 -24.64 10.56 -17.60
N SER A 254 -23.93 9.87 -16.71
CA SER A 254 -24.47 9.08 -15.61
C SER A 254 -23.55 9.19 -14.41
N TYR A 255 -24.13 9.39 -13.23
CA TYR A 255 -23.38 9.43 -11.97
C TYR A 255 -24.17 8.71 -10.89
N SER A 256 -23.61 7.62 -10.39
CA SER A 256 -24.14 6.82 -9.29
C SER A 256 -23.00 6.52 -8.32
N ALA A 257 -22.92 7.30 -7.25
CA ALA A 257 -21.99 7.09 -6.16
C ALA A 257 -22.55 7.76 -4.90
N ASP A 258 -22.87 6.95 -3.89
CA ASP A 258 -23.24 7.49 -2.57
C ASP A 258 -22.03 8.13 -1.90
N SER A 259 -22.24 8.94 -0.86
CA SER A 259 -21.11 9.58 -0.15
C SER A 259 -20.18 8.57 0.53
N PHE A 260 -20.70 7.46 1.04
CA PHE A 260 -19.96 6.45 1.81
C PHE A 260 -20.37 5.03 1.41
N ALA A 261 -19.57 4.04 1.78
CA ALA A 261 -19.96 2.63 1.71
C ALA A 261 -21.21 2.31 2.55
N GLU A 262 -22.01 1.35 2.06
CA GLU A 262 -23.04 0.71 2.85
C GLU A 262 -22.36 -0.22 3.86
N VAL A 263 -22.75 -0.15 5.14
CA VAL A 263 -22.08 -0.89 6.22
C VAL A 263 -23.08 -1.58 7.12
N SER A 264 -22.69 -2.73 7.67
CA SER A 264 -23.45 -3.43 8.69
C SER A 264 -22.52 -3.91 9.81
N ASN A 265 -22.87 -3.59 11.05
CA ASN A 265 -22.16 -4.00 12.25
C ASN A 265 -23.08 -4.90 13.08
N ASP A 266 -22.66 -6.11 13.39
CA ASP A 266 -23.41 -7.11 14.16
C ASP A 266 -22.54 -7.73 15.25
N ALA A 267 -23.16 -8.18 16.35
CA ALA A 267 -22.46 -8.89 17.40
C ALA A 267 -23.33 -9.96 18.07
N SER A 268 -22.71 -11.08 18.42
CA SER A 268 -23.29 -12.14 19.24
C SER A 268 -22.44 -12.33 20.49
N ILE A 269 -23.08 -12.28 21.66
CA ILE A 269 -22.41 -12.43 22.96
C ILE A 269 -23.08 -13.61 23.67
N ALA A 270 -22.31 -14.68 23.89
CA ALA A 270 -22.79 -15.87 24.59
C ALA A 270 -22.79 -15.67 26.11
N SER A 271 -23.47 -16.57 26.84
CA SER A 271 -23.57 -16.51 28.31
C SER A 271 -22.22 -16.68 29.00
N ASN A 272 -21.28 -17.38 28.38
CA ASN A 272 -19.89 -17.52 28.82
C ASN A 272 -19.00 -16.32 28.43
N ARG A 273 -19.60 -15.25 27.87
CA ARG A 273 -18.95 -14.03 27.35
C ARG A 273 -18.12 -14.21 26.08
N ASP A 274 -18.15 -15.39 25.46
CA ASP A 274 -17.59 -15.54 24.12
C ASP A 274 -18.32 -14.57 23.19
N THR A 275 -17.55 -13.77 22.46
CA THR A 275 -18.09 -12.65 21.69
C THR A 275 -17.66 -12.80 20.25
N VAL A 276 -18.61 -12.73 19.32
CA VAL A 276 -18.39 -12.70 17.88
C VAL A 276 -18.87 -11.36 17.37
N ILE A 277 -18.00 -10.58 16.71
CA ILE A 277 -18.33 -9.29 16.12
C ILE A 277 -18.10 -9.40 14.62
N THR A 278 -19.10 -9.01 13.83
CA THR A 278 -19.04 -9.04 12.37
C THR A 278 -19.27 -7.64 11.82
N VAL A 279 -18.36 -7.18 10.97
CA VAL A 279 -18.48 -5.94 10.20
C VAL A 279 -18.43 -6.27 8.72
N LYS A 280 -19.38 -5.76 7.97
CA LYS A 280 -19.42 -5.88 6.51
C LYS A 280 -19.58 -4.51 5.87
N ALA A 281 -19.03 -4.34 4.68
CA ALA A 281 -19.24 -3.16 3.88
C ALA A 281 -19.35 -3.52 2.39
N THR A 282 -20.17 -2.78 1.66
CA THR A 282 -20.31 -2.87 0.21
C THR A 282 -20.21 -1.50 -0.42
N ARG A 283 -19.61 -1.44 -1.61
CA ARG A 283 -19.47 -0.21 -2.38
C ARG A 283 -19.76 -0.44 -3.85
N ASN A 284 -20.65 0.36 -4.40
CA ASN A 284 -20.92 0.43 -5.83
C ASN A 284 -20.75 1.86 -6.31
N ILE A 285 -19.94 2.05 -7.34
CA ILE A 285 -19.75 3.33 -8.03
C ILE A 285 -19.89 3.07 -9.52
N HIS A 286 -20.61 3.94 -10.22
CA HIS A 286 -20.75 3.91 -11.66
C HIS A 286 -20.84 5.33 -12.20
N ILE A 287 -19.90 5.70 -13.06
CA ILE A 287 -19.80 7.04 -13.65
C ILE A 287 -19.56 6.89 -15.15
N GLU A 288 -20.39 7.55 -15.94
CA GLU A 288 -20.25 7.63 -17.39
C GLU A 288 -20.06 9.07 -17.83
N ALA A 289 -19.24 9.30 -18.85
CA ALA A 289 -19.06 10.60 -19.44
C ALA A 289 -18.73 10.53 -20.93
N ASP A 290 -19.14 11.55 -21.66
CA ASP A 290 -18.63 11.85 -22.99
C ASP A 290 -17.53 12.91 -22.86
N VAL A 291 -16.31 12.57 -23.27
CA VAL A 291 -15.14 13.46 -23.23
C VAL A 291 -14.74 13.81 -24.66
N THR A 292 -14.87 15.08 -25.02
CA THR A 292 -14.53 15.60 -26.36
C THR A 292 -13.25 16.41 -26.29
N SER A 293 -12.21 15.87 -26.90
CA SER A 293 -10.91 16.52 -27.00
C SER A 293 -10.93 17.78 -27.87
N GLY A 294 -9.94 18.65 -27.68
CA GLY A 294 -9.74 19.84 -28.51
C GLY A 294 -9.47 19.55 -30.00
N SER A 295 -9.14 18.30 -30.36
CA SER A 295 -9.02 17.85 -31.75
C SER A 295 -10.35 17.40 -32.37
N GLY A 296 -11.45 17.42 -31.60
CA GLY A 296 -12.80 17.05 -32.05
C GLY A 296 -13.13 15.57 -31.90
N LYS A 297 -12.24 14.75 -31.30
CA LYS A 297 -12.54 13.34 -31.01
C LYS A 297 -13.29 13.23 -29.70
N THR A 298 -14.46 12.60 -29.74
CA THR A 298 -15.25 12.24 -28.55
C THR A 298 -15.00 10.79 -28.17
N LYS A 299 -14.77 10.54 -26.87
CA LYS A 299 -14.72 9.20 -26.28
C LYS A 299 -15.84 9.08 -25.24
N HIS A 300 -16.46 7.91 -25.21
CA HIS A 300 -17.37 7.51 -24.15
C HIS A 300 -16.57 6.75 -23.08
N VAL A 301 -16.62 7.23 -21.84
CA VAL A 301 -15.85 6.70 -20.71
C VAL A 301 -16.82 6.13 -19.69
N VAL A 302 -16.57 4.90 -19.26
CA VAL A 302 -17.34 4.23 -18.21
C VAL A 302 -16.37 3.78 -17.13
N PHE A 303 -16.52 4.34 -15.92
CA PHE A 303 -15.80 3.92 -14.72
C PHE A 303 -16.76 3.23 -13.76
N SER A 304 -16.36 2.09 -13.21
CA SER A 304 -17.19 1.33 -12.27
C SER A 304 -16.37 0.64 -11.19
N GLN A 305 -16.92 0.58 -9.98
CA GLN A 305 -16.38 -0.15 -8.85
C GLN A 305 -17.47 -1.00 -8.21
N ASN A 306 -17.15 -2.25 -7.91
CA ASN A 306 -17.94 -3.14 -7.07
C ASN A 306 -17.01 -3.76 -6.03
N LEU A 307 -17.13 -3.32 -4.78
CA LEU A 307 -16.23 -3.69 -3.69
C LEU A 307 -17.03 -4.28 -2.54
N SER A 308 -16.43 -5.26 -1.84
CA SER A 308 -17.02 -5.93 -0.70
C SER A 308 -15.96 -6.19 0.37
N TYR A 309 -16.37 -6.06 1.62
CA TYR A 309 -15.53 -6.26 2.79
C TYR A 309 -16.29 -7.04 3.85
N SER A 310 -15.60 -7.94 4.54
CA SER A 310 -16.08 -8.61 5.74
C SER A 310 -14.94 -8.75 6.74
N ASN A 311 -15.22 -8.56 8.01
CA ASN A 311 -14.33 -8.84 9.13
C ASN A 311 -15.14 -9.47 10.26
N VAL A 312 -14.70 -10.65 10.68
CA VAL A 312 -15.29 -11.42 11.77
C VAL A 312 -14.22 -11.57 12.84
N GLN A 313 -14.49 -11.02 14.00
CA GLN A 313 -13.63 -11.14 15.17
C GLN A 313 -14.30 -12.03 16.20
N THR A 314 -13.55 -13.00 16.73
CA THR A 314 -14.04 -13.86 17.81
C THR A 314 -13.14 -13.75 19.01
N TYR A 315 -13.74 -13.56 20.17
CA TYR A 315 -13.09 -13.49 21.46
C TYR A 315 -13.60 -14.64 22.31
N LEU A 316 -12.72 -15.60 22.60
CA LEU A 316 -13.09 -16.87 23.21
C LEU A 316 -12.31 -17.10 24.50
N ASN A 317 -12.81 -18.02 25.33
CA ASN A 317 -12.10 -18.52 26.51
C ASN A 317 -11.67 -17.38 27.44
N ASN A 318 -12.64 -16.56 27.88
CA ASN A 318 -12.39 -15.37 28.69
C ASN A 318 -11.38 -14.39 28.04
N PHE A 319 -11.51 -14.17 26.73
CA PHE A 319 -10.64 -13.28 25.95
C PHE A 319 -9.17 -13.72 25.84
N ASN A 320 -8.84 -14.96 26.20
CA ASN A 320 -7.49 -15.52 26.00
C ASN A 320 -7.20 -15.90 24.55
N ILE A 321 -8.25 -16.08 23.75
CA ILE A 321 -8.13 -16.38 22.32
C ILE A 321 -8.84 -15.27 21.56
N GLN A 322 -8.12 -14.65 20.64
CA GLN A 322 -8.63 -13.68 19.69
C GLN A 322 -8.41 -14.23 18.28
N ASN A 323 -9.46 -14.27 17.47
CA ASN A 323 -9.35 -14.52 16.04
C ASN A 323 -9.85 -13.31 15.26
N VAL A 324 -9.19 -13.00 14.15
CA VAL A 324 -9.66 -12.08 13.12
C VAL A 324 -9.68 -12.85 11.81
N PHE A 325 -10.83 -12.86 11.15
CA PHE A 325 -10.97 -13.30 9.77
C PHE A 325 -11.55 -12.15 8.96
N GLN A 326 -10.71 -11.59 8.10
CA GLN A 326 -11.03 -10.46 7.24
C GLN A 326 -10.91 -10.86 5.78
N THR A 327 -11.73 -10.27 4.93
CA THR A 327 -11.55 -10.34 3.48
C THR A 327 -12.02 -9.03 2.86
N ALA A 328 -11.16 -8.39 2.09
CA ALA A 328 -11.53 -7.32 1.17
C ALA A 328 -11.46 -7.85 -0.26
N THR A 329 -12.50 -7.62 -1.06
CA THR A 329 -12.55 -8.00 -2.48
C THR A 329 -13.08 -6.83 -3.29
N GLY A 330 -12.69 -6.77 -4.56
CA GLY A 330 -13.26 -5.76 -5.44
C GLY A 330 -12.90 -5.94 -6.89
N ALA A 331 -13.73 -5.33 -7.74
CA ALA A 331 -13.49 -5.15 -9.16
C ALA A 331 -13.65 -3.66 -9.49
N VAL A 332 -12.56 -3.05 -9.97
CA VAL A 332 -12.53 -1.71 -10.55
C VAL A 332 -12.30 -1.86 -12.04
N VAL A 333 -13.17 -1.27 -12.86
CA VAL A 333 -13.04 -1.32 -14.30
C VAL A 333 -13.29 0.08 -14.87
N SER A 334 -12.39 0.53 -15.72
CA SER A 334 -12.62 1.68 -16.60
C SER A 334 -12.47 1.28 -18.05
N THR A 335 -13.41 1.71 -18.89
CA THR A 335 -13.31 1.56 -20.35
C THR A 335 -13.43 2.90 -21.04
N HIS A 336 -12.63 3.10 -22.10
CA HIS A 336 -12.74 4.24 -23.02
C HIS A 336 -13.11 3.66 -24.38
N ASN A 337 -14.31 3.98 -24.89
CA ASN A 337 -14.89 3.36 -26.08
C ASN A 337 -14.84 1.81 -26.01
N GLN A 338 -15.25 1.25 -24.88
CA GLN A 338 -15.27 -0.19 -24.59
C GLN A 338 -13.87 -0.85 -24.48
N VAL A 339 -12.78 -0.10 -24.63
CA VAL A 339 -11.42 -0.62 -24.40
C VAL A 339 -11.04 -0.42 -22.94
N GLN A 340 -10.66 -1.49 -22.25
CA GLN A 340 -10.20 -1.44 -20.86
C GLN A 340 -8.96 -0.55 -20.72
N LYS A 341 -9.01 0.37 -19.76
CA LYS A 341 -7.91 1.27 -19.39
C LYS A 341 -7.46 1.04 -17.96
N VAL A 342 -8.41 0.86 -17.04
CA VAL A 342 -8.14 0.47 -15.67
C VAL A 342 -8.84 -0.85 -15.41
N VAL A 343 -8.10 -1.83 -14.91
CA VAL A 343 -8.64 -3.06 -14.31
C VAL A 343 -7.92 -3.26 -12.99
N ASP A 344 -8.66 -3.40 -11.91
CA ASP A 344 -8.13 -3.79 -10.60
C ASP A 344 -9.10 -4.77 -9.97
N THR A 345 -8.81 -6.06 -10.12
CA THR A 345 -9.57 -7.13 -9.46
C THR A 345 -8.73 -7.70 -8.35
N PHE A 346 -9.20 -7.65 -7.12
CA PHE A 346 -8.41 -8.04 -5.97
C PHE A 346 -9.17 -8.89 -4.95
N SER A 347 -8.41 -9.68 -4.19
CA SER A 347 -8.86 -10.40 -3.00
C SER A 347 -7.74 -10.40 -1.97
N TYR A 348 -8.05 -9.88 -0.78
CA TYR A 348 -7.11 -9.70 0.33
C TYR A 348 -7.65 -10.41 1.60
N PRO A 349 -7.62 -11.75 1.66
CA PRO A 349 -7.94 -12.47 2.88
C PRO A 349 -6.86 -12.25 3.95
N LEU A 350 -7.28 -12.16 5.20
CA LEU A 350 -6.43 -12.04 6.37
C LEU A 350 -7.03 -12.84 7.52
N GLY A 351 -6.31 -13.86 7.97
CA GLY A 351 -6.55 -14.64 9.16
C GLY A 351 -5.46 -14.36 10.20
N ILE A 352 -5.87 -14.02 11.41
CA ILE A 352 -4.96 -13.89 12.55
C ILE A 352 -5.56 -14.61 13.75
N ASN A 353 -4.81 -15.52 14.37
CA ASN A 353 -5.09 -16.03 15.70
C ASN A 353 -4.07 -15.47 16.68
N ILE A 354 -4.53 -15.05 17.86
CA ILE A 354 -3.68 -14.76 19.02
C ILE A 354 -4.20 -15.60 20.19
N THR A 355 -3.30 -16.32 20.84
CA THR A 355 -3.60 -17.13 22.03
C THR A 355 -2.63 -16.78 23.15
N ASN A 356 -3.15 -16.23 24.24
CA ASN A 356 -2.35 -15.93 25.43
C ASN A 356 -1.82 -17.22 26.07
N ILE A 357 -0.52 -17.25 26.34
CA ILE A 357 0.16 -18.29 27.10
C ILE A 357 0.10 -17.97 28.60
N THR A 358 0.22 -16.68 28.95
CA THR A 358 0.12 -16.20 30.33
C THR A 358 -1.15 -15.36 30.54
N PRO A 359 -1.79 -15.43 31.73
CA PRO A 359 -3.04 -14.68 31.99
C PRO A 359 -2.90 -13.15 31.88
N ASP A 360 -1.69 -12.62 32.03
CA ASP A 360 -1.40 -11.18 31.93
C ASP A 360 -1.18 -10.70 30.49
N GLY A 361 -1.29 -11.60 29.50
CA GLY A 361 -1.10 -11.30 28.08
C GLY A 361 0.34 -10.98 27.67
N ARG A 362 1.32 -11.08 28.59
CA ARG A 362 2.72 -10.75 28.29
C ARG A 362 3.39 -11.80 27.40
N SER A 363 2.89 -13.03 27.43
CA SER A 363 3.35 -14.11 26.58
C SER A 363 2.18 -14.66 25.79
N PHE A 364 2.32 -14.72 24.46
CA PHE A 364 1.28 -15.20 23.56
C PHE A 364 1.88 -15.88 22.34
N LYS A 365 1.08 -16.71 21.68
CA LYS A 365 1.34 -17.22 20.33
C LYS A 365 0.44 -16.51 19.33
N SER A 366 0.92 -16.39 18.10
CA SER A 366 0.10 -15.94 16.99
C SER A 366 0.36 -16.76 15.74
N VAL A 367 -0.69 -16.90 14.93
CA VAL A 367 -0.67 -17.50 13.59
C VAL A 367 -1.27 -16.50 12.63
N PHE A 368 -0.65 -16.34 11.47
CA PHE A 368 -1.01 -15.42 10.41
C PHE A 368 -1.20 -16.21 9.12
N ASP A 369 -2.29 -15.92 8.41
CA ASP A 369 -2.61 -16.47 7.11
C ASP A 369 -3.17 -15.34 6.25
N HIS A 370 -2.37 -14.79 5.35
CA HIS A 370 -2.80 -13.67 4.52
C HIS A 370 -2.41 -13.85 3.06
N SER A 371 -3.15 -13.20 2.16
CA SER A 371 -2.86 -13.26 0.73
C SER A 371 -3.05 -11.91 0.06
N TYR A 372 -2.23 -11.67 -0.95
CA TYR A 372 -2.38 -10.58 -1.90
C TYR A 372 -2.63 -11.14 -3.30
N ASP A 373 -3.91 -11.26 -3.66
CA ASP A 373 -4.32 -11.64 -5.01
C ASP A 373 -4.82 -10.40 -5.76
N ARG A 374 -4.16 -10.06 -6.87
CA ARG A 374 -4.52 -8.88 -7.66
C ARG A 374 -4.24 -9.06 -9.14
N VAL A 375 -5.25 -8.81 -9.97
CA VAL A 375 -5.14 -8.59 -11.42
C VAL A 375 -5.23 -7.10 -11.67
N LEU A 376 -4.13 -6.51 -12.14
CA LEU A 376 -3.97 -5.08 -12.28
C LEU A 376 -3.60 -4.71 -13.72
N LEU A 377 -4.35 -3.80 -14.31
CA LEU A 377 -3.99 -2.98 -15.46
C LEU A 377 -4.22 -1.53 -15.04
N PRO A 378 -3.20 -0.82 -14.53
CA PRO A 378 -3.40 0.47 -13.91
C PRO A 378 -3.08 1.58 -14.91
N ALA A 379 -3.92 1.73 -15.95
CA ALA A 379 -3.72 2.70 -17.03
C ALA A 379 -2.36 2.52 -17.76
N PRO A 380 -2.06 3.21 -18.88
CA PRO A 380 -1.04 2.71 -19.81
C PRO A 380 0.42 2.83 -19.31
N PHE A 381 0.66 3.38 -18.12
CA PHE A 381 2.01 3.74 -17.64
C PHE A 381 2.69 2.66 -16.81
N ILE A 382 1.94 1.65 -16.34
CA ILE A 382 2.51 0.49 -15.65
C ILE A 382 2.17 -0.74 -16.46
N LEU A 383 3.13 -1.66 -16.48
CA LEU A 383 2.89 -3.00 -16.97
C LEU A 383 1.77 -3.66 -16.16
N GLY A 384 0.72 -4.08 -16.86
CA GLY A 384 -0.33 -4.87 -16.22
C GLY A 384 0.22 -6.22 -15.75
N SER A 385 -0.27 -6.69 -14.61
CA SER A 385 0.20 -7.92 -13.97
C SER A 385 -0.90 -8.64 -13.22
N THR A 386 -0.73 -9.94 -13.05
CA THR A 386 -1.42 -10.73 -12.04
C THR A 386 -0.40 -11.15 -11.00
N ILE A 387 -0.63 -10.76 -9.75
CA ILE A 387 0.13 -11.22 -8.59
C ILE A 387 -0.78 -12.12 -7.77
N ARG A 388 -0.24 -13.25 -7.35
CA ARG A 388 -0.81 -14.05 -6.26
C ARG A 388 0.28 -14.28 -5.24
N GLU A 389 0.01 -13.88 -4.01
CA GLU A 389 0.90 -14.10 -2.89
C GLU A 389 0.12 -14.71 -1.74
N HIS A 390 0.72 -15.69 -1.07
CA HIS A 390 0.20 -16.31 0.14
C HIS A 390 1.33 -16.44 1.15
N GLN A 391 1.11 -15.93 2.36
CA GLN A 391 2.07 -16.03 3.44
C GLN A 391 1.42 -16.60 4.69
N LEU A 392 2.01 -17.70 5.15
CA LEU A 392 1.76 -18.30 6.44
C LEU A 392 2.90 -17.92 7.35
N ALA A 393 2.58 -17.43 8.54
CA ALA A 393 3.58 -17.16 9.56
C ALA A 393 3.03 -17.54 10.93
N ASP A 394 3.91 -17.91 11.85
CA ASP A 394 3.52 -18.16 13.23
C ASP A 394 4.68 -17.83 14.16
N GLY A 395 4.37 -17.70 15.44
CA GLY A 395 5.41 -17.58 16.44
C GLY A 395 4.86 -17.34 17.83
N PHE A 396 5.78 -17.17 18.77
CA PHE A 396 5.47 -16.66 20.10
C PHE A 396 6.21 -15.36 20.35
N PHE A 397 5.61 -14.53 21.20
CA PHE A 397 6.22 -13.31 21.67
C PHE A 397 6.04 -13.20 23.18
N ASN A 398 7.10 -12.79 23.86
CA ASN A 398 7.16 -12.62 25.29
C ASN A 398 7.75 -11.26 25.64
N VAL A 399 6.96 -10.45 26.32
CA VAL A 399 7.29 -9.09 26.74
C VAL A 399 7.83 -9.11 28.16
N ALA A 400 9.09 -8.70 28.34
CA ALA A 400 9.75 -8.66 29.64
C ALA A 400 10.47 -7.31 29.87
N PRO A 401 10.58 -6.82 31.12
CA PRO A 401 11.32 -5.58 31.41
C PRO A 401 12.80 -5.64 31.02
N THR A 402 13.36 -6.85 30.93
CA THR A 402 14.76 -7.11 30.53
C THR A 402 14.96 -7.21 29.02
N GLY A 403 13.90 -6.99 28.24
CA GLY A 403 13.90 -7.12 26.78
C GLY A 403 12.93 -8.19 26.31
N ASN A 404 12.35 -7.96 25.13
CA ASN A 404 11.39 -8.86 24.52
C ASN A 404 12.10 -10.07 23.89
N THR A 405 11.40 -11.20 23.84
CA THR A 405 11.89 -12.44 23.23
C THR A 405 10.79 -13.05 22.39
N GLY A 406 11.17 -13.81 21.37
CA GLY A 406 10.22 -14.49 20.52
C GLY A 406 10.93 -15.43 19.56
N ASN A 407 10.14 -16.24 18.88
CA ASN A 407 10.57 -17.02 17.74
C ASN A 407 9.41 -17.09 16.76
N GLY A 408 9.73 -16.95 15.47
CA GLY A 408 8.75 -17.03 14.41
C GLY A 408 9.23 -17.87 13.25
N THR A 409 8.27 -18.36 12.49
CA THR A 409 8.47 -18.97 11.18
C THR A 409 7.63 -18.23 10.15
N SER A 410 8.08 -18.26 8.90
CA SER A 410 7.33 -17.70 7.78
C SER A 410 7.53 -18.55 6.54
N GLN A 411 6.47 -18.73 5.76
CA GLN A 411 6.45 -19.39 4.47
C GLN A 411 5.70 -18.46 3.53
N ASN A 412 6.38 -17.98 2.48
CA ASN A 412 5.81 -17.09 1.50
C ASN A 412 5.89 -17.74 0.12
N GLN A 413 4.76 -17.77 -0.57
CA GLN A 413 4.62 -18.20 -1.95
C GLN A 413 4.14 -17.03 -2.78
N LEU A 414 4.93 -16.60 -3.76
CA LEU A 414 4.59 -15.54 -4.67
C LEU A 414 4.62 -16.06 -6.11
N SER A 415 3.63 -15.64 -6.90
CA SER A 415 3.61 -15.80 -8.35
C SER A 415 3.20 -14.49 -9.02
N TYR A 416 3.79 -14.26 -10.19
CA TYR A 416 3.62 -13.09 -11.01
C TYR A 416 3.50 -13.51 -12.48
N VAL A 417 2.58 -12.89 -13.20
CA VAL A 417 2.55 -12.93 -14.66
C VAL A 417 2.20 -11.55 -15.20
N ASP A 418 2.91 -11.10 -16.24
CA ASP A 418 2.60 -9.85 -16.92
C ASP A 418 1.77 -10.05 -18.19
N LEU A 419 1.33 -8.96 -18.81
CA LEU A 419 0.56 -9.00 -20.07
C LEU A 419 1.34 -9.54 -21.27
N SER A 420 2.67 -9.60 -21.19
CA SER A 420 3.54 -10.20 -22.21
C SER A 420 3.74 -11.70 -21.99
N GLY A 421 3.15 -12.28 -20.93
CA GLY A 421 3.31 -13.68 -20.56
C GLY A 421 4.62 -13.99 -19.84
N ASN A 422 5.39 -12.97 -19.42
CA ASN A 422 6.55 -13.22 -18.58
C ASN A 422 6.08 -13.65 -17.18
N THR A 423 6.82 -14.57 -16.57
CA THR A 423 6.44 -15.19 -15.31
C THR A 423 7.57 -15.12 -14.29
N TYR A 424 7.20 -14.97 -13.02
CA TYR A 424 8.11 -15.15 -11.89
C TYR A 424 7.36 -15.85 -10.76
N SER A 425 8.01 -16.77 -10.08
CA SER A 425 7.52 -17.32 -8.83
C SER A 425 8.65 -17.57 -7.86
N ARG A 426 8.36 -17.38 -6.57
CA ARG A 426 9.29 -17.66 -5.47
C ARG A 426 8.55 -18.33 -4.32
N GLU A 427 9.11 -19.41 -3.83
CA GLU A 427 8.74 -20.03 -2.55
C GLU A 427 9.92 -19.81 -1.60
N VAL A 428 9.69 -19.11 -0.51
CA VAL A 428 10.73 -18.79 0.47
C VAL A 428 10.23 -19.06 1.88
N ASN A 429 11.00 -19.86 2.65
CA ASN A 429 10.66 -20.22 4.02
C ASN A 429 11.76 -19.76 4.96
N ALA A 430 11.37 -19.42 6.19
CA ALA A 430 12.27 -19.03 7.25
C ALA A 430 11.86 -19.61 8.59
N ALA A 431 12.86 -19.93 9.41
CA ALA A 431 12.70 -20.27 10.82
C ALA A 431 13.95 -19.82 11.57
N LEU A 432 13.80 -19.43 12.84
CA LEU A 432 14.93 -18.97 13.67
C LEU A 432 15.74 -17.84 13.00
N ASN A 433 15.06 -16.93 12.29
CA ASN A 433 15.64 -15.84 11.51
C ASN A 433 16.60 -16.27 10.36
N ILE A 434 16.51 -17.51 9.89
CA ILE A 434 17.32 -18.03 8.78
C ILE A 434 16.40 -18.50 7.66
N ILE A 435 16.76 -18.20 6.41
CA ILE A 435 16.11 -18.78 5.23
C ILE A 435 16.39 -20.28 5.18
N THR A 436 15.35 -21.09 5.27
CA THR A 436 15.42 -22.56 5.23
C THR A 436 15.07 -23.13 3.86
N LEU A 437 14.39 -22.35 3.01
CA LEU A 437 14.05 -22.68 1.63
C LEU A 437 14.05 -21.41 0.79
N ASP A 438 14.58 -21.47 -0.42
CA ASP A 438 14.44 -20.42 -1.44
C ASP A 438 14.44 -21.07 -2.83
N LYS A 439 13.27 -21.12 -3.46
CA LYS A 439 13.08 -21.67 -4.80
C LYS A 439 12.49 -20.59 -5.68
N GLN A 440 13.12 -20.36 -6.83
CA GLN A 440 12.67 -19.39 -7.82
C GLN A 440 12.46 -20.08 -9.17
N SER A 441 11.44 -19.65 -9.92
CA SER A 441 11.12 -20.18 -11.25
C SER A 441 10.34 -19.16 -12.08
N GLY A 442 10.10 -19.48 -13.36
CA GLY A 442 9.49 -18.57 -14.34
C GLY A 442 10.50 -17.97 -15.32
N SER A 443 10.02 -17.28 -16.34
CA SER A 443 10.87 -16.70 -17.39
C SER A 443 11.75 -15.53 -16.91
N LEU A 444 11.39 -14.90 -15.79
CA LEU A 444 12.12 -13.80 -15.16
C LEU A 444 12.98 -14.25 -13.98
N ALA A 445 12.96 -15.53 -13.61
CA ALA A 445 13.80 -16.03 -12.54
C ALA A 445 15.29 -15.92 -12.93
N PRO A 446 16.20 -15.64 -11.98
CA PRO A 446 17.63 -15.67 -12.26
C PRO A 446 18.00 -17.03 -12.87
N VAL A 447 18.73 -17.01 -13.99
CA VAL A 447 19.26 -18.25 -14.57
C VAL A 447 20.14 -18.90 -13.50
N GLN A 448 19.78 -20.09 -13.05
CA GLN A 448 20.67 -20.92 -12.24
C GLN A 448 21.94 -21.09 -13.07
N GLN A 449 23.03 -20.43 -12.70
CA GLN A 449 24.32 -20.70 -13.31
C GLN A 449 24.64 -22.16 -12.98
N THR A 450 24.32 -23.06 -13.91
CA THR A 450 24.93 -24.39 -13.94
C THR A 450 26.42 -24.15 -13.88
N SER A 451 27.05 -24.66 -12.82
CA SER A 451 28.46 -24.48 -12.50
C SER A 451 29.34 -24.81 -13.71
N LEU A 452 29.63 -23.81 -14.53
CA LEU A 452 30.68 -23.82 -15.53
C LEU A 452 31.82 -23.03 -14.89
N GLN A 453 32.84 -23.79 -14.51
CA GLN A 453 34.21 -23.43 -14.17
C GLN A 453 34.44 -22.00 -13.68
N LYS A 454 34.98 -21.88 -12.45
CA LYS A 454 35.64 -20.68 -11.91
C LYS A 454 36.46 -19.97 -13.01
N ALA A 455 35.82 -19.03 -13.70
CA ALA A 455 36.49 -18.02 -14.46
C ALA A 455 36.75 -16.89 -13.47
N THR A 456 38.00 -16.73 -13.09
CA THR A 456 38.48 -15.63 -12.28
C THR A 456 38.21 -14.33 -13.03
N VAL A 457 37.03 -13.73 -12.79
CA VAL A 457 36.79 -12.35 -13.19
C VAL A 457 37.61 -11.50 -12.23
N SER A 458 38.70 -10.93 -12.75
CA SER A 458 39.38 -9.82 -12.12
C SER A 458 38.35 -8.73 -11.88
N GLN A 459 37.87 -8.63 -10.64
CA GLN A 459 37.35 -7.38 -10.12
C GLN A 459 38.49 -6.39 -10.23
N LYS A 460 38.45 -5.52 -11.25
CA LYS A 460 39.05 -4.20 -11.06
C LYS A 460 38.30 -3.61 -9.89
N GLU A 461 38.99 -3.50 -8.76
CA GLU A 461 38.55 -2.79 -7.58
C GLU A 461 37.90 -1.48 -8.02
N ALA A 462 36.57 -1.42 -7.97
CA ALA A 462 35.94 -0.18 -7.61
C ALA A 462 36.45 0.08 -6.20
N THR A 463 37.38 1.02 -6.07
CA THR A 463 37.91 1.45 -4.78
C THR A 463 36.73 2.00 -3.99
N PHE A 464 36.08 1.14 -3.22
CA PHE A 464 35.17 1.53 -2.16
C PHE A 464 36.01 2.35 -1.18
N GLY A 465 35.70 3.63 -1.06
CA GLY A 465 36.29 4.46 -0.02
C GLY A 465 36.07 3.77 1.32
N SER A 466 37.15 3.56 2.08
CA SER A 466 37.11 2.97 3.40
C SER A 466 36.01 3.61 4.25
N VAL A 467 35.14 2.78 4.83
CA VAL A 467 34.12 3.19 5.81
C VAL A 467 34.80 4.01 6.91
N ARG A 468 34.44 5.29 7.01
CA ARG A 468 34.97 6.19 8.05
C ARG A 468 34.02 6.16 9.24
N LEU A 469 34.33 5.35 10.24
CA LEU A 469 33.64 5.37 11.53
C LEU A 469 33.85 6.73 12.21
N PRO A 470 32.81 7.42 12.73
CA PRO A 470 32.99 8.65 13.47
C PRO A 470 33.39 8.32 14.91
N GLY A 471 34.70 8.31 15.18
CA GLY A 471 35.23 8.16 16.54
C GLY A 471 36.69 8.59 16.62
N GLY A 472 36.95 9.83 17.06
CA GLY A 472 38.33 10.28 17.23
C GLY A 472 38.51 11.77 17.47
N LYS A 473 37.81 12.37 18.46
CA LYS A 473 38.30 13.61 19.08
C LYS A 473 39.00 13.24 20.39
N ARG A 474 40.34 13.21 20.35
CA ARG A 474 41.17 13.30 21.56
C ARG A 474 41.15 14.76 22.01
N PHE A 475 40.73 15.00 23.25
CA PHE A 475 41.00 16.26 23.93
C PHE A 475 42.47 16.22 24.39
N GLY A 476 43.26 17.20 23.95
CA GLY A 476 44.62 17.42 24.42
C GLY A 476 44.62 18.53 25.46
N VAL A 477 45.11 18.17 26.65
CA VAL A 477 45.58 18.95 27.83
C VAL A 477 44.82 20.23 28.18
#